data_AF-A0A945Q8Z6-F1
#
_entry.id   AF-A0A945Q8Z6-F1
#
_cell.length_a   1.000
_cell.length_b   1.000
_cell.length_c   1.000
_cell.angle_alpha   90.00
_cell.angle_beta   90.00
_cell.angle_gamma   90.00
#
_symmetry.space_group_name_H-M   'P 1'
#
loop_
_entity.id
_entity.type
_entity.pdbx_description
1 polymer ?
#
loop_
_entity_poly.entity_id
_entity_poly.type
_entity_poly.pdbx_seq_one_letter_code
_entity_poly.pdbx_strand_id
1 'polypeptide(L)'
;MKLANAWMDPTFVKDITASNIYRNYLPSGEANLVKLHVQGNYLGLYVNTESINKQFLKKHFDEKSGPLFKCDNIDRFCDTSNAPSAYPPSLIYLGEDSSLYYNSYDMKSDNGWGDLVEFITTLNYNFSQIDSVLNVDRTLWAFAVNQVLLNLDCYNTYYIHNYYLYQTKDGLFQMIPWDLDNTFSGAIMGFDYFNQSNIYEYDPYHYGSPGERPLAEKLLNAPLYRKQYTAHMRTIINESDTNVIRNQINQLQSLAHTAADNDQWKGFSMSEYYSNVESAIWTGWVFGGIMSTIDARKQYLLSHPEISQVPPLISNVSVNNNLVEANVFNSLSVDLMITSSKYNSKFQSFAMNDDGTNGDLTPNDGIYSIQLPFVGNTNVKFYIRAENNDAMILSPERAEYEFYEYSTISGLSDSQISNKRTLLKVCDVLGRESRMIYNQPLFFLYSDGTVEKKIIFE
;
A
#
# COMPACT_ATOMS: atom_id res chain seq x y z
N MET A 1 7.15 15.78 8.00
CA MET A 1 6.74 15.63 9.40
C MET A 1 5.39 16.28 9.56
N LYS A 2 4.38 15.48 9.88
CA LYS A 2 3.09 15.96 10.39
C LYS A 2 2.91 15.36 11.78
N LEU A 3 2.57 16.19 12.75
CA LEU A 3 2.46 15.77 14.15
C LEU A 3 0.99 15.69 14.53
N ALA A 4 0.45 14.47 14.59
CA ALA A 4 -0.90 14.19 15.04
C ALA A 4 -0.92 13.94 16.55
N ASN A 5 -1.90 14.51 17.24
CA ASN A 5 -2.09 14.34 18.69
C ASN A 5 -2.79 13.01 19.06
N ALA A 6 -3.12 12.18 18.07
CA ALA A 6 -3.84 10.91 18.23
C ALA A 6 -5.15 11.03 19.04
N TRP A 7 -5.87 12.16 18.92
CA TRP A 7 -7.09 12.40 19.69
C TRP A 7 -8.15 11.29 19.55
N MET A 8 -8.17 10.61 18.40
CA MET A 8 -9.11 9.51 18.09
C MET A 8 -8.49 8.11 18.16
N ASP A 9 -7.23 7.99 18.57
CA ASP A 9 -6.53 6.71 18.71
C ASP A 9 -6.00 6.55 20.14
N PRO A 10 -6.73 5.81 21.02
CA PRO A 10 -6.27 5.53 22.37
C PRO A 10 -4.87 4.89 22.44
N THR A 11 -4.48 4.16 21.40
CA THR A 11 -3.26 3.35 21.39
C THR A 11 -2.01 4.13 20.94
N PHE A 12 -2.18 5.27 20.27
CA PHE A 12 -1.16 6.03 19.52
C PHE A 12 -0.44 5.24 18.40
N VAL A 13 -0.84 4.01 18.11
CA VAL A 13 -0.09 3.11 17.23
C VAL A 13 -0.91 2.57 16.06
N LYS A 14 -2.18 2.97 15.88
CA LYS A 14 -2.99 2.51 14.73
C LYS A 14 -2.36 2.90 13.41
N ASP A 15 -2.04 4.19 13.26
CA ASP A 15 -1.42 4.74 12.05
C ASP A 15 -0.04 4.12 11.79
N ILE A 16 0.77 3.93 12.84
CA ILE A 16 2.08 3.27 12.75
C ILE A 16 1.96 1.81 12.31
N THR A 17 1.04 1.07 12.92
CA THR A 17 0.80 -0.35 12.63
C THR A 17 0.28 -0.51 11.20
N ALA A 18 -0.71 0.30 10.81
CA ALA A 18 -1.25 0.31 9.46
C ALA A 18 -0.17 0.69 8.44
N SER A 19 0.53 1.80 8.63
CA SER A 19 1.65 2.23 7.78
C SER A 19 2.69 1.12 7.56
N ASN A 20 3.09 0.41 8.63
CA ASN A 20 4.04 -0.69 8.52
C ASN A 20 3.53 -1.83 7.63
N ILE A 21 2.23 -2.15 7.69
CA ILE A 21 1.63 -3.19 6.87
C ILE A 21 1.45 -2.72 5.42
N TYR A 22 0.95 -1.50 5.19
CA TYR A 22 0.76 -0.94 3.84
C TYR A 22 2.08 -0.90 3.05
N ARG A 23 3.19 -0.53 3.70
CA ARG A 23 4.51 -0.45 3.04
C ARG A 23 5.04 -1.79 2.50
N ASN A 24 4.44 -2.92 2.88
CA ASN A 24 4.77 -4.21 2.29
C ASN A 24 4.22 -4.39 0.86
N TYR A 25 3.21 -3.59 0.45
CA TYR A 25 2.48 -3.81 -0.80
C TYR A 25 2.52 -2.61 -1.74
N LEU A 26 2.66 -1.39 -1.22
CA LEU A 26 2.68 -0.18 -2.02
C LEU A 26 3.40 0.98 -1.33
N PRO A 27 3.90 1.97 -2.10
CA PRO A 27 4.42 3.21 -1.54
C PRO A 27 3.43 3.84 -0.56
N SER A 28 3.85 3.97 0.70
CA SER A 28 3.04 4.52 1.80
C SER A 28 3.95 5.24 2.80
N GLY A 29 3.46 6.31 3.41
CA GLY A 29 4.27 7.14 4.30
C GLY A 29 4.69 6.41 5.56
N GLU A 30 5.90 6.64 6.05
CA GLU A 30 6.38 6.14 7.35
C GLU A 30 5.78 6.89 8.54
N ALA A 31 5.68 6.22 9.69
CA ALA A 31 5.18 6.82 10.92
C ALA A 31 6.00 6.38 12.15
N ASN A 32 6.15 7.27 13.14
CA ASN A 32 6.77 6.97 14.43
C ASN A 32 6.18 7.79 15.57
N LEU A 33 6.60 7.50 16.81
CA LEU A 33 6.21 8.23 18.01
C LEU A 33 7.23 9.32 18.35
N VAL A 34 6.74 10.49 18.77
CA VAL A 34 7.56 11.65 19.15
C VAL A 34 7.15 12.17 20.52
N LYS A 35 8.14 12.33 21.41
CA LYS A 35 7.98 13.08 22.67
C LYS A 35 8.18 14.58 22.39
N LEU A 36 7.09 15.31 22.18
CA LEU A 36 7.15 16.71 21.75
C LEU A 36 7.36 17.67 22.93
N HIS A 37 8.35 18.56 22.80
CA HIS A 37 8.53 19.69 23.72
C HIS A 37 8.40 21.01 22.95
N VAL A 38 7.65 21.95 23.49
CA VAL A 38 7.47 23.30 22.92
C VAL A 38 7.98 24.31 23.93
N GLN A 39 8.98 25.10 23.54
CA GLN A 39 9.63 26.10 24.40
C GLN A 39 10.16 25.50 25.72
N GLY A 40 10.70 24.28 25.66
CA GLY A 40 11.25 23.56 26.82
C GLY A 40 10.21 22.79 27.65
N ASN A 41 8.91 23.02 27.44
CA ASN A 41 7.85 22.32 28.17
C ASN A 41 7.40 21.09 27.40
N TYR A 42 7.22 19.97 28.11
CA TYR A 42 6.65 18.77 27.51
C TYR A 42 5.20 19.05 27.11
N LEU A 43 4.90 18.90 25.81
CA LEU A 43 3.56 19.10 25.29
C LEU A 43 2.78 17.79 25.30
N GLY A 44 3.35 16.69 24.81
CA GLY A 44 2.64 15.41 24.74
C GLY A 44 3.35 14.38 23.88
N LEU A 45 2.77 13.18 23.82
CA LEU A 45 3.12 12.15 22.86
C LEU A 45 2.39 12.44 21.56
N TYR A 46 3.12 12.39 20.44
CA TYR A 46 2.55 12.64 19.11
C TYR A 46 2.92 11.52 18.16
N VAL A 47 2.05 11.26 17.20
CA VAL A 47 2.36 10.42 16.03
C VAL A 47 2.93 11.35 14.97
N ASN A 48 4.15 11.07 14.51
CA ASN A 48 4.78 11.77 13.42
C ASN A 48 4.68 10.94 12.14
N THR A 49 3.98 11.47 11.15
CA THR A 49 3.86 10.86 9.82
C THR A 49 4.71 11.57 8.77
N GLU A 50 5.28 10.77 7.88
CA GLU A 50 5.96 11.22 6.68
C GLU A 50 4.98 12.02 5.81
N SER A 51 5.42 13.19 5.34
CA SER A 51 4.55 14.03 4.52
C SER A 51 4.64 13.57 3.06
N ILE A 52 3.51 13.29 2.43
CA ILE A 52 3.45 13.00 0.99
C ILE A 52 3.75 14.29 0.22
N ASN A 53 5.02 14.46 -0.13
CA ASN A 53 5.56 15.65 -0.76
C ASN A 53 6.71 15.26 -1.71
N LYS A 54 7.41 16.26 -2.27
CA LYS A 54 8.54 16.06 -3.19
C LYS A 54 9.66 15.13 -2.65
N GLN A 55 9.83 14.99 -1.33
CA GLN A 55 10.81 14.06 -0.73
C GLN A 55 10.28 12.62 -0.75
N PHE A 56 9.03 12.41 -0.31
CA PHE A 56 8.35 11.12 -0.43
C PHE A 56 8.35 10.62 -1.87
N LEU A 57 7.98 11.49 -2.81
CA LEU A 57 7.96 11.14 -4.22
C LEU A 57 9.34 10.67 -4.70
N LYS A 58 10.39 11.43 -4.38
CA LYS A 58 11.76 11.07 -4.77
C LYS A 58 12.22 9.75 -4.15
N LYS A 59 11.83 9.48 -2.90
CA LYS A 59 12.14 8.23 -2.19
C LYS A 59 11.49 7.02 -2.85
N HIS A 60 10.21 7.11 -3.22
CA HIS A 60 9.44 5.95 -3.66
C HIS A 60 9.35 5.76 -5.19
N PHE A 61 9.52 6.82 -5.97
CA PHE A 61 9.38 6.77 -7.44
C PHE A 61 10.67 7.18 -8.18
N ASP A 62 11.73 7.51 -7.46
CA ASP A 62 12.98 8.08 -8.00
C ASP A 62 12.77 9.42 -8.76
N GLU A 63 11.62 10.07 -8.57
CA GLU A 63 11.26 11.34 -9.19
C GLU A 63 10.24 12.14 -8.37
N LYS A 64 9.96 13.39 -8.75
CA LYS A 64 9.16 14.31 -7.91
C LYS A 64 8.49 15.47 -8.65
N SER A 65 8.38 15.34 -9.98
CA SER A 65 7.98 16.45 -10.86
C SER A 65 6.60 16.28 -11.48
N GLY A 66 5.98 15.10 -11.35
CA GLY A 66 4.66 14.88 -11.89
C GLY A 66 3.54 15.58 -11.09
N PRO A 67 2.34 15.68 -11.69
CA PRO A 67 1.12 16.06 -11.00
C PRO A 67 0.93 15.32 -9.67
N LEU A 68 0.66 16.05 -8.59
CA LEU A 68 0.36 15.50 -7.27
C LEU A 68 -0.91 16.15 -6.74
N PHE A 69 -1.88 15.33 -6.35
CA PHE A 69 -3.14 15.77 -5.76
C PHE A 69 -3.33 15.10 -4.41
N LYS A 70 -3.67 15.89 -3.40
CA LYS A 70 -4.33 15.38 -2.20
C LYS A 70 -5.82 15.26 -2.53
N CYS A 71 -6.36 14.06 -2.43
CA CYS A 71 -7.77 13.80 -2.71
C CYS A 71 -8.56 14.01 -1.43
N ASP A 72 -8.83 15.29 -1.14
CA ASP A 72 -9.51 15.77 0.04
C ASP A 72 -10.26 17.06 -0.32
N ASN A 73 -11.57 17.06 -0.13
CA ASN A 73 -12.45 18.15 -0.55
C ASN A 73 -12.54 19.25 0.51
N ILE A 74 -12.63 20.50 0.06
CA ILE A 74 -12.50 21.70 0.91
C ILE A 74 -13.59 21.83 1.98
N ASP A 75 -14.75 21.20 1.79
CA ASP A 75 -15.89 21.24 2.71
C ASP A 75 -15.96 20.03 3.67
N ARG A 76 -14.84 19.32 3.88
CA ARG A 76 -14.74 18.23 4.86
C ARG A 76 -13.89 18.60 6.10
N PHE A 77 -14.51 18.40 7.27
CA PHE A 77 -13.99 18.51 8.64
C PHE A 77 -13.36 19.85 9.08
N CYS A 78 -13.59 20.19 10.35
CA CYS A 78 -12.97 21.25 11.17
C CYS A 78 -13.22 22.74 10.84
N ASP A 79 -13.64 23.14 9.64
CA ASP A 79 -14.23 24.48 9.41
C ASP A 79 -14.97 24.55 8.06
N THR A 80 -16.22 24.10 8.02
CA THR A 80 -17.07 24.22 6.82
C THR A 80 -17.79 25.57 6.73
N SER A 81 -17.54 26.46 7.69
CA SER A 81 -18.24 27.74 7.73
C SER A 81 -17.73 28.60 6.56
N ASN A 82 -18.58 28.73 5.53
CA ASN A 82 -18.29 29.40 4.25
C ASN A 82 -17.43 28.60 3.25
N ALA A 83 -17.17 27.30 3.47
CA ALA A 83 -16.56 26.48 2.43
C ALA A 83 -17.52 26.33 1.24
N PRO A 84 -17.07 26.51 -0.01
CA PRO A 84 -17.91 26.24 -1.17
C PRO A 84 -18.24 24.74 -1.21
N SER A 85 -19.44 24.41 -1.72
CA SER A 85 -19.82 23.01 -1.91
C SER A 85 -18.80 22.32 -2.83
N ALA A 86 -18.38 21.12 -2.42
CA ALA A 86 -17.52 20.27 -3.21
C ALA A 86 -18.15 18.89 -3.39
N TYR A 87 -17.68 18.18 -4.41
CA TYR A 87 -17.92 16.74 -4.49
C TYR A 87 -16.87 16.02 -3.65
N PRO A 88 -17.19 14.85 -3.09
CA PRO A 88 -16.14 13.94 -2.63
C PRO A 88 -15.14 13.71 -3.77
N PRO A 89 -13.85 13.51 -3.49
CA PRO A 89 -12.86 13.17 -4.50
C PRO A 89 -13.04 11.72 -4.96
N SER A 90 -14.19 11.40 -5.58
CA SER A 90 -14.59 10.04 -5.94
C SER A 90 -14.19 9.63 -7.35
N LEU A 91 -13.57 10.53 -8.12
CA LEU A 91 -13.20 10.35 -9.54
C LEU A 91 -14.43 10.29 -10.47
N ILE A 92 -15.52 10.93 -10.06
CA ILE A 92 -16.66 11.21 -10.93
C ILE A 92 -16.28 12.25 -11.98
N TYR A 93 -16.82 12.07 -13.18
CA TYR A 93 -16.65 13.04 -14.26
C TYR A 93 -17.61 14.22 -14.06
N LEU A 94 -17.05 15.42 -13.86
CA LEU A 94 -17.81 16.66 -13.68
C LEU A 94 -17.92 17.48 -14.99
N GLY A 95 -17.05 17.21 -15.97
CA GLY A 95 -16.92 17.95 -17.21
C GLY A 95 -15.45 18.10 -17.64
N GLU A 96 -15.22 18.70 -18.82
CA GLU A 96 -13.88 18.96 -19.36
C GLU A 96 -13.20 20.18 -18.70
N ASP A 97 -13.98 21.11 -18.17
CA ASP A 97 -13.44 22.28 -17.48
C ASP A 97 -12.83 21.84 -16.14
N SER A 98 -11.50 21.92 -16.06
CA SER A 98 -10.75 21.57 -14.87
C SER A 98 -11.15 22.35 -13.60
N SER A 99 -11.72 23.56 -13.74
CA SER A 99 -12.13 24.36 -12.59
C SER A 99 -13.22 23.69 -11.74
N LEU A 100 -13.98 22.75 -12.34
CA LEU A 100 -15.01 21.97 -11.65
C LEU A 100 -14.45 21.05 -10.55
N TYR A 101 -13.15 20.73 -10.60
CA TYR A 101 -12.50 19.80 -9.69
C TYR A 101 -11.76 20.50 -8.53
N TYR A 102 -11.61 21.83 -8.58
CA TYR A 102 -10.74 22.58 -7.66
C TYR A 102 -11.15 22.50 -6.18
N ASN A 103 -12.45 22.35 -5.92
CA ASN A 103 -12.95 22.23 -4.55
C ASN A 103 -12.90 20.79 -4.03
N SER A 104 -12.84 19.81 -4.93
CA SER A 104 -12.85 18.38 -4.58
C SER A 104 -11.44 17.82 -4.40
N TYR A 105 -10.43 18.42 -5.04
CA TYR A 105 -9.04 17.97 -5.02
C TYR A 105 -8.11 19.14 -4.69
N ASP A 106 -7.05 18.87 -3.93
CA ASP A 106 -6.06 19.85 -3.52
C ASP A 106 -4.72 19.56 -4.22
N MET A 107 -4.44 20.31 -5.29
CA MET A 107 -3.21 20.16 -6.08
C MET A 107 -1.98 20.59 -5.25
N LYS A 108 -1.00 19.70 -5.17
CA LYS A 108 0.29 19.87 -4.47
C LYS A 108 1.49 20.05 -5.41
N SER A 109 1.25 19.99 -6.72
CA SER A 109 2.19 20.32 -7.79
C SER A 109 1.92 21.71 -8.38
N ASP A 110 2.79 22.17 -9.28
CA ASP A 110 2.67 23.50 -9.91
C ASP A 110 1.64 23.49 -11.07
N ASN A 111 1.34 22.31 -11.61
CA ASN A 111 0.43 22.03 -12.72
C ASN A 111 -0.08 20.58 -12.63
N GLY A 112 -1.08 20.21 -13.44
CA GLY A 112 -1.57 18.82 -13.52
C GLY A 112 -3.07 18.64 -13.72
N TRP A 113 -3.86 19.72 -13.74
CA TRP A 113 -5.32 19.66 -13.76
C TRP A 113 -5.85 18.99 -15.03
N GLY A 114 -5.24 19.26 -16.18
CA GLY A 114 -5.57 18.58 -17.43
C GLY A 114 -5.33 17.07 -17.36
N ASP A 115 -4.22 16.64 -16.77
CA ASP A 115 -3.88 15.22 -16.58
C ASP A 115 -4.92 14.50 -15.69
N LEU A 116 -5.37 15.15 -14.61
CA LEU A 116 -6.43 14.61 -13.75
C LEU A 116 -7.75 14.47 -14.52
N VAL A 117 -8.13 15.49 -15.29
CA VAL A 117 -9.35 15.45 -16.13
C VAL A 117 -9.24 14.35 -17.19
N GLU A 118 -8.08 14.17 -17.81
CA GLU A 118 -7.83 13.09 -18.78
C GLU A 118 -7.96 11.70 -18.13
N PHE A 119 -7.40 11.52 -16.93
CA PHE A 119 -7.55 10.29 -16.16
C PHE A 119 -9.03 10.01 -15.86
N ILE A 120 -9.76 10.98 -15.30
CA ILE A 120 -11.18 10.84 -14.96
C ILE A 120 -12.02 10.59 -16.23
N THR A 121 -11.72 11.25 -17.33
CA THR A 121 -12.38 11.05 -18.62
C THR A 121 -12.15 9.62 -19.14
N THR A 122 -10.91 9.15 -19.10
CA THR A 122 -10.53 7.80 -19.53
C THR A 122 -11.23 6.75 -18.68
N LEU A 123 -11.25 6.93 -17.36
CA LEU A 123 -11.98 6.07 -16.43
C LEU A 123 -13.47 5.96 -16.80
N ASN A 124 -14.12 7.10 -17.05
CA ASN A 124 -15.57 7.14 -17.23
C ASN A 124 -16.02 6.69 -18.64
N TYR A 125 -15.26 7.05 -19.69
CA TYR A 125 -15.68 6.85 -21.09
C TYR A 125 -14.82 5.85 -21.88
N ASN A 126 -13.56 5.64 -21.51
CA ASN A 126 -12.60 4.79 -22.26
C ASN A 126 -11.94 3.76 -21.33
N PHE A 127 -12.74 3.07 -20.52
CA PHE A 127 -12.21 2.20 -19.45
C PHE A 127 -11.28 1.08 -19.96
N SER A 128 -11.42 0.63 -21.22
CA SER A 128 -10.48 -0.33 -21.83
C SER A 128 -9.05 0.21 -21.99
N GLN A 129 -8.82 1.50 -21.76
CA GLN A 129 -7.52 2.18 -21.78
C GLN A 129 -7.07 2.60 -20.38
N ILE A 130 -7.71 2.10 -19.31
CA ILE A 130 -7.39 2.49 -17.93
C ILE A 130 -5.90 2.27 -17.58
N ASP A 131 -5.29 1.17 -18.04
CA ASP A 131 -3.87 0.86 -17.83
C ASP A 131 -2.90 1.84 -18.53
N SER A 132 -3.41 2.71 -19.41
CA SER A 132 -2.60 3.75 -20.05
C SER A 132 -2.45 5.03 -19.21
N VAL A 133 -3.33 5.23 -18.22
CA VAL A 133 -3.40 6.44 -17.38
C VAL A 133 -3.30 6.15 -15.88
N LEU A 134 -3.48 4.89 -15.47
CA LEU A 134 -3.47 4.47 -14.07
C LEU A 134 -2.60 3.23 -13.91
N ASN A 135 -1.80 3.18 -12.85
CA ASN A 135 -1.27 1.90 -12.38
C ASN A 135 -2.39 1.16 -11.63
N VAL A 136 -3.08 0.27 -12.36
CA VAL A 136 -4.22 -0.47 -11.84
C VAL A 136 -3.81 -1.38 -10.71
N ASP A 137 -2.70 -2.13 -10.84
CA ASP A 137 -2.27 -3.07 -9.81
C ASP A 137 -2.01 -2.38 -8.45
N ARG A 138 -1.31 -1.23 -8.45
CA ARG A 138 -1.10 -0.43 -7.24
C ARG A 138 -2.40 0.05 -6.61
N THR A 139 -3.38 0.39 -7.44
CA THR A 139 -4.73 0.74 -6.97
C THR A 139 -5.42 -0.47 -6.33
N LEU A 140 -5.30 -1.65 -6.93
CA LEU A 140 -5.87 -2.87 -6.37
C LEU A 140 -5.20 -3.26 -5.05
N TRP A 141 -3.87 -3.09 -4.91
CA TRP A 141 -3.17 -3.25 -3.62
C TRP A 141 -3.69 -2.30 -2.55
N ALA A 142 -3.87 -1.02 -2.89
CA ALA A 142 -4.45 -0.03 -1.98
C ALA A 142 -5.85 -0.48 -1.54
N PHE A 143 -6.70 -0.90 -2.48
CA PHE A 143 -8.05 -1.37 -2.17
C PHE A 143 -8.03 -2.61 -1.26
N ALA A 144 -7.13 -3.56 -1.53
CA ALA A 144 -7.05 -4.82 -0.81
C ALA A 144 -6.59 -4.60 0.63
N VAL A 145 -5.54 -3.80 0.85
CA VAL A 145 -5.04 -3.53 2.22
C VAL A 145 -6.03 -2.70 3.04
N ASN A 146 -6.72 -1.74 2.40
CA ASN A 146 -7.82 -1.00 3.04
C ASN A 146 -8.88 -1.96 3.60
N GLN A 147 -9.25 -2.97 2.81
CA GLN A 147 -10.32 -3.91 3.15
C GLN A 147 -9.90 -4.99 4.14
N VAL A 148 -8.65 -5.48 4.06
CA VAL A 148 -8.12 -6.48 5.00
C VAL A 148 -7.87 -5.87 6.39
N LEU A 149 -7.38 -4.63 6.46
CA LEU A 149 -7.15 -3.95 7.74
C LEU A 149 -8.36 -3.15 8.24
N LEU A 150 -9.46 -3.17 7.47
CA LEU A 150 -10.70 -2.45 7.76
C LEU A 150 -10.45 -0.96 8.04
N ASN A 151 -9.78 -0.30 7.09
CA ASN A 151 -9.70 1.16 7.02
C ASN A 151 -10.97 1.68 6.37
N LEU A 152 -11.86 2.28 7.16
CA LEU A 152 -13.17 2.75 6.69
C LEU A 152 -13.16 4.21 6.21
N ASP A 153 -12.04 4.91 6.39
CA ASP A 153 -11.88 6.30 5.99
C ASP A 153 -10.97 6.41 4.77
N CYS A 154 -11.29 5.66 3.71
CA CYS A 154 -10.49 5.59 2.49
C CYS A 154 -11.36 5.35 1.24
N TYR A 155 -10.86 5.66 0.05
CA TYR A 155 -11.60 5.64 -1.23
C TYR A 155 -12.62 4.49 -1.42
N ASN A 156 -12.23 3.23 -1.24
CA ASN A 156 -13.04 2.04 -1.57
C ASN A 156 -13.78 1.43 -0.37
N THR A 157 -14.04 2.21 0.68
CA THR A 157 -14.78 1.77 1.86
C THR A 157 -15.89 2.77 2.21
N TYR A 158 -16.11 3.08 3.49
CA TYR A 158 -17.28 3.81 3.95
C TYR A 158 -17.24 5.29 3.53
N TYR A 159 -16.16 6.01 3.84
CA TYR A 159 -15.94 7.36 3.30
C TYR A 159 -15.21 7.29 1.94
N ILE A 160 -15.04 8.44 1.28
CA ILE A 160 -14.29 8.54 0.01
C ILE A 160 -13.18 9.56 0.20
N HIS A 161 -12.15 9.20 0.98
CA HIS A 161 -11.16 10.13 1.52
C HIS A 161 -9.75 9.54 1.57
N ASN A 162 -8.79 10.32 2.10
CA ASN A 162 -7.46 9.90 2.55
C ASN A 162 -6.60 9.13 1.54
N TYR A 163 -6.49 9.67 0.33
CA TYR A 163 -5.51 9.21 -0.64
C TYR A 163 -4.90 10.38 -1.41
N TYR A 164 -3.74 10.14 -2.01
CA TYR A 164 -3.14 11.03 -3.00
C TYR A 164 -3.12 10.34 -4.36
N LEU A 165 -3.11 11.16 -5.40
CA LEU A 165 -2.81 10.74 -6.76
C LEU A 165 -1.52 11.42 -7.21
N TYR A 166 -0.54 10.63 -7.61
CA TYR A 166 0.71 11.11 -8.19
C TYR A 166 0.89 10.53 -9.58
N GLN A 167 1.10 11.35 -10.62
CA GLN A 167 1.41 10.83 -11.95
C GLN A 167 2.92 10.69 -12.12
N THR A 168 3.38 9.47 -12.40
CA THR A 168 4.79 9.20 -12.73
C THR A 168 5.09 9.57 -14.18
N LYS A 169 6.36 9.74 -14.53
CA LYS A 169 6.85 10.13 -15.88
C LYS A 169 6.48 9.17 -16.99
N ASP A 170 6.07 7.96 -16.68
CA ASP A 170 5.50 7.01 -17.65
C ASP A 170 4.02 7.28 -17.96
N GLY A 171 3.42 8.32 -17.37
CA GLY A 171 2.06 8.79 -17.62
C GLY A 171 1.01 8.17 -16.68
N LEU A 172 1.41 7.28 -15.77
CA LEU A 172 0.48 6.55 -14.92
C LEU A 172 0.26 7.25 -13.58
N PHE A 173 -1.00 7.49 -13.21
CA PHE A 173 -1.37 7.86 -11.86
C PHE A 173 -1.12 6.70 -10.89
N GLN A 174 -0.66 7.07 -9.70
CA GLN A 174 -0.33 6.20 -8.58
C GLN A 174 -1.23 6.60 -7.41
N MET A 175 -2.00 5.64 -6.89
CA MET A 175 -2.75 5.83 -5.65
C MET A 175 -1.80 5.65 -4.47
N ILE A 176 -1.77 6.63 -3.57
CA ILE A 176 -0.93 6.62 -2.36
C ILE A 176 -1.85 6.82 -1.15
N PRO A 177 -1.98 5.82 -0.27
CA PRO A 177 -2.77 5.95 0.96
C PRO A 177 -2.20 7.02 1.91
N TRP A 178 -3.10 7.64 2.67
CA TRP A 178 -2.82 8.68 3.65
C TRP A 178 -3.72 8.48 4.88
N ASP A 179 -3.44 9.16 6.00
CA ASP A 179 -4.26 9.15 7.24
C ASP A 179 -4.77 7.76 7.62
N LEU A 180 -3.86 6.91 8.09
CA LEU A 180 -4.19 5.52 8.40
C LEU A 180 -4.63 5.33 9.86
N ASP A 181 -4.85 6.41 10.60
CA ASP A 181 -5.26 6.41 12.01
C ASP A 181 -6.66 5.78 12.22
N ASN A 182 -7.52 5.88 11.20
CA ASN A 182 -8.84 5.25 11.17
C ASN A 182 -8.86 3.82 10.59
N THR A 183 -7.69 3.20 10.46
CA THR A 183 -7.58 1.74 10.26
C THR A 183 -8.04 0.99 11.50
N PHE A 184 -8.39 -0.30 11.34
CA PHE A 184 -8.91 -1.16 12.40
C PHE A 184 -10.23 -0.63 12.99
N SER A 185 -11.16 -0.24 12.11
CA SER A 185 -12.46 0.36 12.46
C SER A 185 -12.40 1.78 13.07
N GLY A 186 -11.20 2.29 13.38
CA GLY A 186 -11.00 3.71 13.74
C GLY A 186 -11.90 4.20 14.87
N ALA A 187 -12.25 5.49 14.84
CA ALA A 187 -13.22 6.11 15.76
C ALA A 187 -14.55 6.50 15.07
N ILE A 188 -14.55 6.58 13.73
CA ILE A 188 -15.59 7.28 12.96
C ILE A 188 -16.92 6.51 12.92
N MET A 189 -16.97 5.29 13.46
CA MET A 189 -18.19 4.47 13.50
C MET A 189 -19.21 4.86 14.57
N GLY A 190 -18.90 5.84 15.41
CA GLY A 190 -19.78 6.28 16.50
C GLY A 190 -21.18 6.78 16.09
N PHE A 191 -21.40 7.08 14.81
CA PHE A 191 -22.67 7.66 14.32
C PHE A 191 -23.67 6.64 13.74
N ASP A 192 -23.19 5.57 13.08
CA ASP A 192 -24.04 4.75 12.20
C ASP A 192 -24.12 3.26 12.56
N TYR A 193 -23.28 2.77 13.48
CA TYR A 193 -23.13 1.33 13.68
C TYR A 193 -23.02 0.93 15.16
N PHE A 194 -24.16 0.60 15.76
CA PHE A 194 -24.23 -0.07 17.06
C PHE A 194 -24.12 -1.61 16.98
N ASN A 195 -24.03 -2.18 15.77
CA ASN A 195 -23.88 -3.62 15.57
C ASN A 195 -22.48 -3.95 15.00
N GLN A 196 -21.73 -4.73 15.77
CA GLN A 196 -20.38 -5.18 15.47
C GLN A 196 -20.25 -5.91 14.12
N SER A 197 -21.25 -6.71 13.71
CA SER A 197 -21.20 -7.41 12.42
C SER A 197 -21.20 -6.45 11.23
N ASN A 198 -21.93 -5.34 11.30
CA ASN A 198 -21.97 -4.36 10.20
C ASN A 198 -20.62 -3.69 9.94
N ILE A 199 -19.70 -3.79 10.90
CA ILE A 199 -18.35 -3.23 10.86
C ILE A 199 -17.39 -4.27 10.30
N TYR A 200 -17.22 -5.39 11.01
CA TYR A 200 -16.19 -6.38 10.69
C TYR A 200 -16.53 -7.22 9.45
N GLU A 201 -17.81 -7.32 9.11
CA GLU A 201 -18.32 -8.06 7.94
C GLU A 201 -18.64 -7.13 6.76
N TYR A 202 -18.05 -5.93 6.72
CA TYR A 202 -18.20 -5.00 5.58
C TYR A 202 -17.79 -5.69 4.27
N ASP A 203 -18.66 -5.69 3.27
CA ASP A 203 -18.41 -6.42 2.01
C ASP A 203 -17.14 -5.88 1.31
N PRO A 204 -16.11 -6.72 1.07
CA PRO A 204 -14.87 -6.30 0.44
C PRO A 204 -15.03 -5.91 -1.03
N TYR A 205 -16.19 -6.18 -1.64
CA TYR A 205 -16.49 -5.82 -3.03
C TYR A 205 -17.49 -4.66 -3.14
N HIS A 206 -17.81 -4.00 -2.03
CA HIS A 206 -18.67 -2.82 -2.01
C HIS A 206 -18.03 -1.62 -2.69
N TYR A 207 -18.80 -0.90 -3.50
CA TYR A 207 -18.39 0.35 -4.17
C TYR A 207 -19.43 1.48 -4.02
N GLY A 208 -20.39 1.34 -3.12
CA GLY A 208 -21.48 2.30 -2.95
C GLY A 208 -22.60 2.14 -3.97
N SER A 209 -23.38 3.21 -4.15
CA SER A 209 -24.39 3.29 -5.21
C SER A 209 -23.72 3.37 -6.59
N PRO A 210 -24.38 2.91 -7.67
CA PRO A 210 -23.85 3.05 -9.03
C PRO A 210 -23.40 4.49 -9.34
N GLY A 211 -22.19 4.66 -9.84
CA GLY A 211 -21.57 5.95 -10.14
C GLY A 211 -21.00 6.71 -8.94
N GLU A 212 -21.17 6.22 -7.70
CA GLU A 212 -20.64 6.89 -6.51
C GLU A 212 -19.11 6.79 -6.43
N ARG A 213 -18.55 5.62 -6.77
CA ARG A 213 -17.10 5.34 -6.86
C ARG A 213 -16.75 4.71 -8.20
N PRO A 214 -16.70 5.49 -9.31
CA PRO A 214 -16.54 4.94 -10.66
C PRO A 214 -15.31 4.03 -10.85
N LEU A 215 -14.20 4.31 -10.15
CA LEU A 215 -13.00 3.49 -10.22
C LEU A 215 -13.21 2.13 -9.57
N ALA A 216 -13.74 2.10 -8.34
CA ALA A 216 -14.04 0.85 -7.65
C ALA A 216 -15.10 0.04 -8.40
N GLU A 217 -16.17 0.68 -8.85
CA GLU A 217 -17.24 0.04 -9.62
C GLU A 217 -16.69 -0.64 -10.89
N LYS A 218 -15.91 0.07 -11.70
CA LYS A 218 -15.42 -0.47 -12.98
C LYS A 218 -14.34 -1.54 -12.78
N LEU A 219 -13.40 -1.34 -11.84
CA LEU A 219 -12.36 -2.33 -11.54
C LEU A 219 -12.97 -3.62 -10.96
N LEU A 220 -13.88 -3.51 -9.99
CA LEU A 220 -14.45 -4.68 -9.30
C LEU A 220 -15.50 -5.43 -10.14
N ASN A 221 -16.04 -4.81 -11.19
CA ASN A 221 -16.91 -5.46 -12.17
C ASN A 221 -16.14 -6.02 -13.38
N ALA A 222 -14.84 -5.75 -13.52
CA ALA A 222 -14.01 -6.34 -14.56
C ALA A 222 -13.43 -7.69 -14.06
N PRO A 223 -13.73 -8.84 -14.73
CA PRO A 223 -13.38 -10.16 -14.20
C PRO A 223 -11.89 -10.36 -13.88
N LEU A 224 -11.00 -9.85 -14.73
CA LEU A 224 -9.56 -9.95 -14.54
C LEU A 224 -9.11 -9.18 -13.29
N TYR A 225 -9.47 -7.90 -13.19
CA TYR A 225 -9.07 -7.04 -12.07
C TYR A 225 -9.71 -7.50 -10.75
N ARG A 226 -10.96 -8.00 -10.79
CA ARG A 226 -11.60 -8.58 -9.61
C ARG A 226 -10.83 -9.79 -9.08
N LYS A 227 -10.44 -10.73 -9.95
CA LYS A 227 -9.63 -11.90 -9.53
C LYS A 227 -8.27 -11.49 -8.99
N GLN A 228 -7.62 -10.50 -9.61
CA GLN A 228 -6.33 -9.97 -9.14
C GLN A 228 -6.46 -9.29 -7.77
N TYR A 229 -7.50 -8.47 -7.58
CA TYR A 229 -7.86 -7.89 -6.28
C TYR A 229 -8.09 -8.96 -5.20
N THR A 230 -8.82 -10.04 -5.53
CA THR A 230 -9.03 -11.18 -4.63
C THR A 230 -7.72 -11.91 -4.31
N ALA A 231 -6.80 -12.02 -5.26
CA ALA A 231 -5.46 -12.58 -5.03
C ALA A 231 -4.66 -11.72 -4.04
N HIS A 232 -4.65 -10.40 -4.22
CA HIS A 232 -4.00 -9.45 -3.31
C HIS A 232 -4.55 -9.55 -1.89
N MET A 233 -5.87 -9.61 -1.73
CA MET A 233 -6.48 -9.81 -0.41
C MET A 233 -6.01 -11.11 0.25
N ARG A 234 -5.94 -12.23 -0.49
CA ARG A 234 -5.43 -13.50 0.06
C ARG A 234 -3.99 -13.38 0.51
N THR A 235 -3.12 -12.76 -0.28
CA THR A 235 -1.72 -12.51 0.11
C THR A 235 -1.64 -11.73 1.42
N ILE A 236 -2.38 -10.62 1.54
CA ILE A 236 -2.35 -9.80 2.76
C ILE A 236 -2.88 -10.58 3.97
N ILE A 237 -3.95 -11.34 3.82
CA ILE A 237 -4.52 -12.19 4.89
C ILE A 237 -3.51 -13.22 5.38
N ASN A 238 -2.80 -13.86 4.44
CA ASN A 238 -1.79 -14.89 4.73
C ASN A 238 -0.55 -14.32 5.41
N GLU A 239 -0.11 -13.13 5.00
CA GLU A 239 1.08 -12.47 5.55
C GLU A 239 0.80 -11.72 6.87
N SER A 240 -0.47 -11.47 7.21
CA SER A 240 -0.87 -10.81 8.46
C SER A 240 -0.76 -11.75 9.68
N ASP A 241 0.45 -11.93 10.18
CA ASP A 241 0.75 -12.65 11.43
C ASP A 241 0.41 -11.78 12.66
N THR A 242 -0.65 -12.17 13.36
CA THR A 242 -1.16 -11.45 14.54
C THR A 242 -0.19 -11.45 15.72
N ASN A 243 0.70 -12.45 15.85
CA ASN A 243 1.73 -12.46 16.88
C ASN A 243 2.83 -11.44 16.60
N VAL A 244 3.25 -11.32 15.34
CA VAL A 244 4.25 -10.32 14.93
C VAL A 244 3.70 -8.91 15.14
N ILE A 245 2.48 -8.65 14.68
CA ILE A 245 1.79 -7.36 14.84
C ILE A 245 1.69 -6.99 16.33
N ARG A 246 1.16 -7.90 17.16
CA ARG A 246 1.02 -7.68 18.61
C ARG A 246 2.35 -7.42 19.29
N ASN A 247 3.41 -8.15 18.93
CA ASN A 247 4.74 -7.95 19.50
C ASN A 247 5.32 -6.57 19.15
N GLN A 248 5.15 -6.10 17.91
CA GLN A 248 5.59 -4.76 17.50
C GLN A 248 4.83 -3.66 18.25
N ILE A 249 3.51 -3.81 18.41
CA ILE A 249 2.68 -2.89 19.20
C ILE A 249 3.17 -2.84 20.65
N ASN A 250 3.34 -4.00 21.30
CA ASN A 250 3.79 -4.07 22.69
C ASN A 250 5.18 -3.43 22.88
N GLN A 251 6.09 -3.61 21.94
CA GLN A 251 7.41 -2.97 21.97
C GLN A 251 7.31 -1.44 21.88
N LEU A 252 6.53 -0.92 20.93
CA LEU A 252 6.31 0.52 20.77
C LEU A 252 5.63 1.13 22.00
N GLN A 253 4.59 0.47 22.52
CA GLN A 253 3.85 0.96 23.68
C GLN A 253 4.67 0.90 24.97
N SER A 254 5.54 -0.11 25.12
CA SER A 254 6.48 -0.18 26.24
C SER A 254 7.51 0.94 26.15
N LEU A 255 8.06 1.19 24.95
CA LEU A 255 9.02 2.27 24.71
C LEU A 255 8.42 3.65 25.01
N ALA A 256 7.16 3.86 24.62
CA ALA A 256 6.48 5.15 24.77
C ALA A 256 5.73 5.34 26.09
N HIS A 257 5.67 4.32 26.95
CA HIS A 257 4.88 4.33 28.19
C HIS A 257 5.05 5.60 29.01
N THR A 258 6.29 5.99 29.34
CA THR A 258 6.54 7.18 30.16
C THR A 258 6.13 8.47 29.46
N ALA A 259 6.21 8.55 28.13
CA ALA A 259 5.74 9.72 27.40
C ALA A 259 4.20 9.76 27.45
N ALA A 260 3.53 8.67 27.09
CA ALA A 260 2.07 8.56 27.16
C ALA A 260 1.52 8.87 28.56
N ASP A 261 2.11 8.30 29.62
CA ASP A 261 1.65 8.49 31.00
C ASP A 261 1.75 9.96 31.45
N ASN A 262 2.85 10.63 31.09
CA ASN A 262 3.04 12.05 31.41
C ASN A 262 2.23 13.01 30.54
N ASP A 263 1.66 12.55 29.42
CA ASP A 263 0.83 13.39 28.56
C ASP A 263 -0.45 13.81 29.29
N GLN A 264 -0.60 15.12 29.54
CA GLN A 264 -1.76 15.70 30.23
C GLN A 264 -2.93 16.00 29.28
N TRP A 265 -2.72 15.87 27.96
CA TRP A 265 -3.69 16.19 26.91
C TRP A 265 -4.19 14.96 26.15
N LYS A 266 -3.65 13.76 26.45
CA LYS A 266 -4.21 12.51 25.90
C LYS A 266 -5.68 12.35 26.30
N GLY A 267 -6.50 11.91 25.34
CA GLY A 267 -7.94 11.74 25.55
C GLY A 267 -8.33 10.51 26.38
N PHE A 268 -7.41 9.55 26.55
CA PHE A 268 -7.68 8.23 27.11
C PHE A 268 -6.76 7.88 28.28
N SER A 269 -7.23 7.00 29.16
CA SER A 269 -6.45 6.50 30.29
C SER A 269 -5.32 5.58 29.85
N MET A 270 -4.30 5.40 30.69
CA MET A 270 -3.25 4.40 30.43
C MET A 270 -3.78 2.96 30.43
N SER A 271 -4.95 2.71 31.06
CA SER A 271 -5.60 1.40 30.93
C SER A 271 -6.12 1.20 29.51
N GLU A 272 -6.77 2.21 28.93
CA GLU A 272 -7.30 2.19 27.57
C GLU A 272 -6.20 2.19 26.51
N TYR A 273 -5.07 2.85 26.79
CA TYR A 273 -3.87 2.80 25.95
C TYR A 273 -3.46 1.37 25.60
N TYR A 274 -3.48 0.48 26.59
CA TYR A 274 -3.16 -0.94 26.39
C TYR A 274 -4.37 -1.77 25.98
N SER A 275 -5.52 -1.60 26.65
CA SER A 275 -6.67 -2.47 26.40
C SER A 275 -7.30 -2.26 25.02
N ASN A 276 -7.18 -1.05 24.43
CA ASN A 276 -7.70 -0.81 23.09
C ASN A 276 -6.92 -1.55 21.99
N VAL A 277 -5.72 -2.05 22.27
CA VAL A 277 -5.04 -2.94 21.33
C VAL A 277 -5.84 -4.24 21.14
N GLU A 278 -6.39 -4.79 22.21
CA GLU A 278 -7.05 -6.10 22.19
C GLU A 278 -8.58 -6.02 22.09
N SER A 279 -9.19 -4.87 22.36
CA SER A 279 -10.65 -4.74 22.42
C SER A 279 -11.14 -3.34 22.05
N ALA A 280 -12.29 -3.27 21.39
CA ALA A 280 -12.92 -1.98 21.11
C ALA A 280 -13.37 -1.28 22.40
N ILE A 281 -13.28 0.05 22.41
CA ILE A 281 -13.87 0.89 23.47
C ILE A 281 -15.23 1.38 22.98
N TRP A 282 -16.26 1.05 23.74
CA TRP A 282 -17.66 1.38 23.43
C TRP A 282 -18.14 2.49 24.34
N THR A 283 -18.31 3.69 23.79
CA THR A 283 -18.86 4.87 24.49
C THR A 283 -19.96 5.48 23.61
N GLY A 284 -20.21 6.80 23.72
CA GLY A 284 -20.96 7.51 22.68
C GLY A 284 -20.30 7.46 21.30
N TRP A 285 -19.02 7.08 21.24
CA TRP A 285 -18.25 6.75 20.03
C TRP A 285 -17.69 5.33 20.16
N VAL A 286 -17.37 4.70 19.03
CA VAL A 286 -16.74 3.37 18.98
C VAL A 286 -15.30 3.54 18.54
N PHE A 287 -14.34 3.11 19.37
CA PHE A 287 -12.92 3.08 19.02
C PHE A 287 -12.50 1.63 18.82
N GLY A 288 -12.40 1.20 17.57
CA GLY A 288 -12.07 -0.19 17.20
C GLY A 288 -10.75 -0.64 17.81
N GLY A 289 -10.70 -1.88 18.30
CA GLY A 289 -9.46 -2.45 18.81
C GLY A 289 -8.64 -3.11 17.70
N ILE A 290 -7.32 -2.96 17.73
CA ILE A 290 -6.45 -3.41 16.62
C ILE A 290 -6.58 -4.92 16.39
N MET A 291 -6.30 -5.72 17.42
CA MET A 291 -6.30 -7.18 17.32
C MET A 291 -7.72 -7.73 17.17
N SER A 292 -8.69 -7.20 17.94
CA SER A 292 -10.09 -7.62 17.80
C SER A 292 -10.64 -7.39 16.40
N THR A 293 -10.20 -6.31 15.74
CA THR A 293 -10.62 -6.01 14.36
C THR A 293 -9.95 -6.97 13.38
N ILE A 294 -8.63 -7.17 13.47
CA ILE A 294 -7.89 -8.09 12.60
C ILE A 294 -8.47 -9.50 12.71
N ASP A 295 -8.70 -9.99 13.93
CA ASP A 295 -9.19 -11.35 14.16
C ASP A 295 -10.59 -11.55 13.58
N ALA A 296 -11.54 -10.64 13.88
CA ALA A 296 -12.90 -10.70 13.36
C ALA A 296 -12.95 -10.55 11.83
N ARG A 297 -12.18 -9.60 11.29
CA ARG A 297 -12.11 -9.34 9.84
C ARG A 297 -11.51 -10.53 9.10
N LYS A 298 -10.42 -11.11 9.61
CA LYS A 298 -9.78 -12.28 9.03
C LYS A 298 -10.72 -13.49 9.02
N GLN A 299 -11.47 -13.72 10.09
CA GLN A 299 -12.49 -14.78 10.13
C GLN A 299 -13.55 -14.61 9.04
N TYR A 300 -14.10 -13.40 8.90
CA TYR A 300 -15.08 -13.09 7.87
C TYR A 300 -14.51 -13.30 6.45
N LEU A 301 -13.35 -12.72 6.15
CA LEU A 301 -12.74 -12.80 4.81
C LEU A 301 -12.36 -14.23 4.42
N LEU A 302 -11.85 -15.04 5.35
CA LEU A 302 -11.53 -16.46 5.08
C LEU A 302 -12.78 -17.31 4.77
N SER A 303 -13.95 -16.88 5.24
CA SER A 303 -15.23 -17.54 4.96
C SER A 303 -15.96 -16.98 3.74
N HIS A 304 -15.45 -15.89 3.15
CA HIS A 304 -16.13 -15.21 2.05
C HIS A 304 -16.09 -16.07 0.77
N PRO A 305 -17.24 -16.30 0.08
CA PRO A 305 -17.34 -17.27 -1.02
C PRO A 305 -16.33 -17.09 -2.16
N GLU A 306 -15.96 -15.85 -2.51
CA GLU A 306 -14.96 -15.58 -3.55
C GLU A 306 -13.51 -15.67 -3.04
N ILE A 307 -13.25 -15.36 -1.76
CA ILE A 307 -11.90 -15.33 -1.21
C ILE A 307 -11.46 -16.74 -0.80
N SER A 308 -12.39 -17.59 -0.36
CA SER A 308 -12.14 -18.97 0.05
C SER A 308 -11.87 -19.92 -1.13
N GLN A 309 -11.93 -19.43 -2.38
CA GLN A 309 -11.64 -20.23 -3.57
C GLN A 309 -10.18 -20.66 -3.61
N VAL A 310 -9.92 -21.88 -4.08
CA VAL A 310 -8.56 -22.44 -4.17
C VAL A 310 -7.89 -21.91 -5.43
N PRO A 311 -6.85 -21.06 -5.31
CA PRO A 311 -6.13 -20.58 -6.48
C PRO A 311 -5.28 -21.70 -7.10
N PRO A 312 -4.73 -21.48 -8.32
CA PRO A 312 -3.63 -22.29 -8.83
C PRO A 312 -2.43 -22.27 -7.87
N LEU A 313 -1.51 -23.23 -8.06
CA LEU A 313 -0.22 -23.25 -7.38
C LEU A 313 0.89 -23.03 -8.40
N ILE A 314 1.73 -22.02 -8.18
CA ILE A 314 2.94 -21.77 -8.98
C ILE A 314 4.16 -22.15 -8.13
N SER A 315 5.09 -22.92 -8.71
CA SER A 315 6.35 -23.30 -8.06
C SER A 315 7.47 -23.46 -9.08
N ASN A 316 8.73 -23.51 -8.61
CA ASN A 316 9.91 -23.76 -9.43
C ASN A 316 10.04 -22.83 -10.65
N VAL A 317 9.71 -21.54 -10.49
CA VAL A 317 9.92 -20.54 -11.54
C VAL A 317 11.42 -20.44 -11.84
N SER A 318 11.82 -20.66 -13.08
CA SER A 318 13.22 -20.61 -13.50
C SER A 318 13.39 -20.00 -14.88
N VAL A 319 14.58 -19.47 -15.14
CA VAL A 319 14.95 -18.93 -16.45
C VAL A 319 16.28 -19.53 -16.90
N ASN A 320 16.24 -20.31 -17.98
CA ASN A 320 17.41 -20.98 -18.56
C ASN A 320 17.51 -20.70 -20.05
N ASN A 321 18.64 -20.15 -20.52
CA ASN A 321 18.86 -19.90 -21.97
C ASN A 321 17.72 -19.15 -22.68
N ASN A 322 17.21 -18.08 -22.07
CA ASN A 322 16.05 -17.32 -22.52
C ASN A 322 14.70 -18.07 -22.50
N LEU A 323 14.61 -19.24 -21.87
CA LEU A 323 13.36 -19.95 -21.64
C LEU A 323 12.90 -19.70 -20.20
N VAL A 324 11.66 -19.26 -20.01
CA VAL A 324 11.02 -19.19 -18.68
C VAL A 324 10.18 -20.44 -18.49
N GLU A 325 10.35 -21.10 -17.36
CA GLU A 325 9.61 -22.31 -16.99
C GLU A 325 9.01 -22.14 -15.59
N ALA A 326 7.82 -22.69 -15.36
CA ALA A 326 7.19 -22.76 -14.05
C ALA A 326 6.30 -24.01 -13.93
N ASN A 327 6.33 -24.65 -12.76
CA ASN A 327 5.42 -25.73 -12.44
C ASN A 327 4.10 -25.11 -11.97
N VAL A 328 3.01 -25.34 -12.71
CA VAL A 328 1.69 -24.79 -12.40
C VAL A 328 0.65 -25.90 -12.29
N PHE A 329 -0.08 -25.91 -11.18
CA PHE A 329 -1.16 -26.85 -10.92
C PHE A 329 -2.50 -26.13 -10.76
N ASN A 330 -3.59 -26.79 -11.16
CA ASN A 330 -4.96 -26.26 -11.06
C ASN A 330 -5.13 -24.91 -11.79
N SER A 331 -4.54 -24.79 -12.99
CA SER A 331 -4.66 -23.61 -13.86
C SER A 331 -5.47 -23.92 -15.12
N LEU A 332 -6.14 -22.88 -15.64
CA LEU A 332 -6.71 -22.86 -16.98
C LEU A 332 -5.88 -22.00 -17.93
N SER A 333 -5.23 -20.97 -17.40
CA SER A 333 -4.30 -20.11 -18.14
C SER A 333 -3.12 -19.74 -17.24
N VAL A 334 -1.98 -19.56 -17.89
CA VAL A 334 -0.72 -19.11 -17.29
C VAL A 334 -0.12 -18.06 -18.22
N ASP A 335 0.16 -16.90 -17.67
CA ASP A 335 0.75 -15.77 -18.38
C ASP A 335 2.09 -15.38 -17.76
N LEU A 336 3.08 -15.15 -18.62
CA LEU A 336 4.26 -14.36 -18.31
C LEU A 336 3.90 -12.88 -18.44
N MET A 337 3.93 -12.16 -17.32
CA MET A 337 3.75 -10.72 -17.28
C MET A 337 5.13 -10.06 -17.29
N ILE A 338 5.46 -9.29 -18.32
CA ILE A 338 6.85 -8.85 -18.53
C ILE A 338 6.95 -7.38 -18.98
N THR A 339 7.96 -6.67 -18.50
CA THR A 339 8.24 -5.27 -18.87
C THR A 339 9.74 -4.99 -18.97
N SER A 340 10.08 -3.98 -19.76
CA SER A 340 11.40 -3.33 -19.76
C SER A 340 11.34 -1.89 -19.24
N SER A 341 10.19 -1.48 -18.69
CA SER A 341 10.01 -0.16 -18.10
C SER A 341 10.95 0.04 -16.92
N LYS A 342 11.66 1.18 -16.91
CA LYS A 342 12.45 1.60 -15.75
C LYS A 342 11.60 1.98 -14.53
N TYR A 343 10.29 2.15 -14.71
CA TYR A 343 9.33 2.53 -13.66
C TYR A 343 8.59 1.33 -13.06
N ASN A 344 8.96 0.10 -13.43
CA ASN A 344 8.30 -1.14 -12.97
C ASN A 344 6.79 -1.14 -13.29
N SER A 345 6.46 -0.84 -14.54
CA SER A 345 5.09 -0.60 -14.99
C SER A 345 4.87 -1.10 -16.41
N LYS A 346 3.63 -1.06 -16.89
CA LYS A 346 3.24 -1.43 -18.26
C LYS A 346 3.66 -2.87 -18.60
N PHE A 347 3.42 -3.79 -17.68
CA PHE A 347 3.64 -5.22 -17.92
C PHE A 347 2.72 -5.71 -19.04
N GLN A 348 3.29 -6.48 -19.95
CA GLN A 348 2.61 -7.09 -21.07
C GLN A 348 2.41 -8.59 -20.80
N SER A 349 1.23 -9.09 -21.16
CA SER A 349 0.84 -10.49 -20.95
C SER A 349 1.23 -11.35 -22.15
N PHE A 350 1.92 -12.46 -21.90
CA PHE A 350 2.23 -13.48 -22.91
C PHE A 350 1.90 -14.86 -22.36
N ALA A 351 1.11 -15.64 -23.11
CA ALA A 351 0.71 -16.98 -22.69
C ALA A 351 1.91 -17.93 -22.58
N MET A 352 2.01 -18.64 -21.46
CA MET A 352 2.88 -19.79 -21.28
C MET A 352 2.09 -21.07 -21.59
N ASN A 353 2.73 -22.08 -22.18
CA ASN A 353 2.05 -23.30 -22.63
C ASN A 353 2.72 -24.56 -22.06
N ASP A 354 1.90 -25.59 -21.84
CA ASP A 354 2.25 -26.96 -21.43
C ASP A 354 1.76 -27.93 -22.54
N ASP A 355 2.30 -27.75 -23.75
CA ASP A 355 1.85 -28.37 -24.99
C ASP A 355 2.95 -29.10 -25.78
N GLY A 356 4.13 -29.28 -25.17
CA GLY A 356 5.31 -29.87 -25.80
C GLY A 356 5.97 -28.96 -26.85
N THR A 357 5.68 -27.66 -26.82
CA THR A 357 6.25 -26.66 -27.74
C THR A 357 6.87 -25.48 -26.99
N ASN A 358 7.55 -24.58 -27.72
CA ASN A 358 8.15 -23.35 -27.17
C ASN A 358 9.12 -23.54 -25.99
N GLY A 359 9.75 -24.73 -25.91
CA GLY A 359 10.70 -25.09 -24.88
C GLY A 359 10.17 -26.10 -23.86
N ASP A 360 8.85 -26.33 -23.83
CA ASP A 360 8.25 -27.41 -23.07
C ASP A 360 8.61 -28.76 -23.72
N LEU A 361 9.14 -29.67 -22.89
CA LEU A 361 9.63 -30.97 -23.31
C LEU A 361 8.51 -32.02 -23.39
N THR A 362 7.49 -31.93 -22.52
CA THR A 362 6.45 -32.97 -22.40
C THR A 362 5.07 -32.33 -22.22
N PRO A 363 4.15 -32.51 -23.17
CA PRO A 363 2.82 -31.91 -23.07
C PRO A 363 2.02 -32.47 -21.89
N ASN A 364 1.31 -31.59 -21.18
CA ASN A 364 0.43 -31.86 -20.05
C ASN A 364 1.12 -32.48 -18.83
N ASP A 365 2.37 -32.10 -18.56
CA ASP A 365 3.09 -32.54 -17.36
C ASP A 365 3.05 -31.53 -16.20
N GLY A 366 2.41 -30.37 -16.42
CA GLY A 366 2.28 -29.27 -15.47
C GLY A 366 3.43 -28.26 -15.54
N ILE A 367 4.38 -28.40 -16.48
CA ILE A 367 5.46 -27.46 -16.71
C ILE A 367 5.06 -26.52 -17.84
N TYR A 368 4.80 -25.28 -17.49
CA TYR A 368 4.48 -24.24 -18.46
C TYR A 368 5.77 -23.53 -18.87
N SER A 369 5.94 -23.31 -20.17
CA SER A 369 7.12 -22.63 -20.69
C SER A 369 6.79 -21.53 -21.70
N ILE A 370 7.72 -20.58 -21.83
CA ILE A 370 7.72 -19.59 -22.91
C ILE A 370 9.14 -19.08 -23.16
N GLN A 371 9.48 -18.88 -24.43
CA GLN A 371 10.69 -18.15 -24.79
C GLN A 371 10.54 -16.66 -24.45
N LEU A 372 11.51 -16.09 -23.71
CA LEU A 372 11.52 -14.69 -23.28
C LEU A 372 11.27 -13.74 -24.48
N PRO A 373 10.17 -12.96 -24.48
CA PRO A 373 9.83 -12.08 -25.60
C PRO A 373 10.84 -10.96 -25.87
N PHE A 374 11.53 -10.46 -24.84
CA PHE A 374 12.47 -9.33 -24.94
C PHE A 374 13.93 -9.77 -25.12
N VAL A 375 14.20 -10.59 -26.13
CA VAL A 375 15.56 -11.10 -26.41
C VAL A 375 16.55 -9.95 -26.61
N GLY A 376 17.67 -9.97 -25.87
CA GLY A 376 18.74 -8.98 -25.98
C GLY A 376 18.57 -7.74 -25.10
N ASN A 377 17.47 -7.62 -24.35
CA ASN A 377 17.32 -6.59 -23.32
C ASN A 377 17.89 -7.10 -21.99
N THR A 378 18.73 -6.29 -21.33
CA THR A 378 19.41 -6.67 -20.08
C THR A 378 18.65 -6.28 -18.81
N ASN A 379 17.57 -5.51 -18.93
CA ASN A 379 16.79 -4.97 -17.80
C ASN A 379 15.32 -5.37 -17.94
N VAL A 380 15.07 -6.67 -17.90
CA VAL A 380 13.73 -7.23 -18.02
C VAL A 380 13.23 -7.65 -16.66
N LYS A 381 11.99 -7.26 -16.35
CA LYS A 381 11.30 -7.59 -15.10
C LYS A 381 10.07 -8.40 -15.45
N PHE A 382 9.81 -9.48 -14.71
CA PHE A 382 8.65 -10.30 -14.97
C PHE A 382 8.09 -10.96 -13.72
N TYR A 383 6.85 -11.41 -13.81
CA TYR A 383 6.20 -12.28 -12.85
C TYR A 383 5.27 -13.23 -13.61
N ILE A 384 4.83 -14.29 -12.93
CA ILE A 384 3.90 -15.26 -13.49
C ILE A 384 2.52 -15.01 -12.92
N ARG A 385 1.49 -15.00 -13.77
CA ARG A 385 0.08 -14.97 -13.37
C ARG A 385 -0.56 -16.25 -13.82
N ALA A 386 -1.17 -16.99 -12.88
CA ALA A 386 -1.97 -18.16 -13.20
C ALA A 386 -3.40 -17.96 -12.71
N GLU A 387 -4.38 -18.40 -13.47
CA GLU A 387 -5.77 -18.41 -13.03
C GLU A 387 -6.49 -19.71 -13.40
N ASN A 388 -7.50 -20.03 -12.60
CA ASN A 388 -8.53 -21.02 -12.94
C ASN A 388 -9.88 -20.31 -13.08
N ASN A 389 -10.99 -21.07 -13.10
CA ASN A 389 -12.31 -20.49 -13.26
C ASN A 389 -12.64 -19.49 -12.12
N ASP A 390 -12.17 -19.78 -10.92
CA ASP A 390 -12.66 -19.16 -9.68
C ASP A 390 -11.66 -18.18 -9.06
N ALA A 391 -10.34 -18.40 -9.25
CA ALA A 391 -9.28 -17.69 -8.55
C ALA A 391 -7.99 -17.51 -9.38
N MET A 392 -7.15 -16.58 -8.94
CA MET A 392 -5.88 -16.20 -9.57
C MET A 392 -4.73 -16.22 -8.55
N ILE A 393 -3.50 -16.51 -8.96
CA ILE A 393 -2.31 -16.32 -8.14
C ILE A 393 -1.20 -15.66 -8.96
N LEU A 394 -0.32 -14.94 -8.28
CA LEU A 394 0.83 -14.25 -8.83
C LEU A 394 2.11 -14.84 -8.23
N SER A 395 3.19 -14.85 -9.00
CA SER A 395 4.51 -15.27 -8.53
C SER A 395 5.58 -14.29 -9.03
N PRO A 396 6.20 -13.47 -8.15
CA PRO A 396 5.97 -13.40 -6.70
C PRO A 396 4.54 -12.95 -6.33
N GLU A 397 4.08 -13.25 -5.11
CA GLU A 397 2.70 -12.91 -4.68
C GLU A 397 2.46 -11.39 -4.63
N ARG A 398 3.51 -10.61 -4.39
CA ARG A 398 3.49 -9.14 -4.38
C ARG A 398 3.83 -8.55 -5.76
N ALA A 399 3.41 -9.19 -6.85
CA ALA A 399 3.75 -8.79 -8.22
C ALA A 399 3.51 -7.29 -8.50
N GLU A 400 4.30 -6.73 -9.43
CA GLU A 400 4.44 -5.28 -9.74
C GLU A 400 5.02 -4.40 -8.61
N TYR A 401 5.08 -4.91 -7.37
CA TYR A 401 5.93 -4.39 -6.31
C TYR A 401 7.23 -5.21 -6.20
N GLU A 402 7.11 -6.54 -6.27
CA GLU A 402 8.18 -7.52 -6.38
C GLU A 402 8.10 -8.22 -7.75
N PHE A 403 9.24 -8.60 -8.31
CA PHE A 403 9.32 -9.26 -9.62
C PHE A 403 10.66 -9.97 -9.75
N TYR A 404 10.71 -10.94 -10.65
CA TYR A 404 11.97 -11.54 -11.09
C TYR A 404 12.69 -10.59 -12.04
N GLU A 405 14.02 -10.51 -11.91
CA GLU A 405 14.87 -9.76 -12.83
C GLU A 405 15.68 -10.73 -13.68
N TYR A 406 15.67 -10.51 -15.00
CA TYR A 406 16.52 -11.24 -15.94
C TYR A 406 17.57 -10.30 -16.54
N SER A 407 18.84 -10.68 -16.42
CA SER A 407 19.96 -10.03 -17.11
C SER A 407 20.82 -11.08 -17.82
N THR A 408 21.31 -10.76 -19.03
CA THR A 408 22.05 -11.69 -19.91
C THR A 408 23.47 -12.02 -19.42
N ILE A 409 23.86 -11.57 -18.22
CA ILE A 409 25.14 -11.90 -17.58
C ILE A 409 24.87 -13.04 -16.57
N SER A 410 24.89 -14.27 -17.07
CA SER A 410 25.06 -15.54 -16.35
C SER A 410 24.57 -15.59 -14.87
N GLY A 411 23.40 -16.20 -14.67
CA GLY A 411 22.94 -16.72 -13.38
C GLY A 411 21.80 -15.92 -12.78
N LEU A 412 20.70 -16.60 -12.46
CA LEU A 412 19.61 -16.09 -11.63
C LEU A 412 20.22 -15.54 -10.33
N SER A 413 20.13 -14.22 -10.16
CA SER A 413 20.07 -13.65 -8.83
C SER A 413 18.58 -13.58 -8.52
N ASP A 414 18.09 -14.37 -7.57
CA ASP A 414 16.97 -13.86 -6.77
C ASP A 414 17.43 -12.48 -6.31
N SER A 415 16.76 -11.41 -6.72
CA SER A 415 16.83 -10.18 -5.95
C SER A 415 16.04 -10.42 -4.66
N GLN A 416 16.52 -11.33 -3.81
CA GLN A 416 16.47 -11.05 -2.40
C GLN A 416 17.19 -9.71 -2.28
N ILE A 417 16.49 -8.70 -1.77
CA ILE A 417 17.17 -7.56 -1.14
C ILE A 417 18.26 -8.21 -0.30
N SER A 418 19.50 -8.04 -0.74
CA SER A 418 20.59 -8.78 -0.14
C SER A 418 20.59 -8.39 1.33
N ASN A 419 20.39 -9.37 2.21
CA ASN A 419 20.68 -9.21 3.64
C ASN A 419 22.16 -8.86 3.87
N LYS A 420 22.99 -8.66 2.82
CA LYS A 420 24.22 -7.88 2.90
C LYS A 420 23.90 -6.39 3.01
N ARG A 421 23.70 -6.00 4.27
CA ARG A 421 23.90 -4.66 4.79
C ARG A 421 25.08 -3.95 4.09
N THR A 422 24.78 -3.01 3.19
CA THR A 422 25.77 -2.26 2.40
C THR A 422 25.89 -0.85 2.97
N LEU A 423 27.11 -0.35 3.22
CA LEU A 423 27.32 0.97 3.81
C LEU A 423 26.94 2.06 2.82
N LEU A 424 25.91 2.85 3.15
CA LEU A 424 25.46 3.98 2.33
C LEU A 424 26.20 5.26 2.69
N LYS A 425 26.32 5.56 3.98
CA LYS A 425 26.81 6.86 4.45
C LYS A 425 27.44 6.77 5.84
N VAL A 426 28.45 7.59 6.09
CA VAL A 426 29.00 7.81 7.43
C VAL A 426 28.77 9.27 7.82
N CYS A 427 28.16 9.50 8.97
CA CYS A 427 27.92 10.84 9.49
C CYS A 427 28.39 11.00 10.94
N ASP A 428 28.67 12.26 11.31
CA ASP A 428 28.93 12.62 12.70
C ASP A 428 27.63 12.74 13.52
N VAL A 429 27.75 13.04 14.81
CA VAL A 429 26.61 13.23 15.73
C VAL A 429 25.65 14.34 15.28
N LEU A 430 26.07 15.24 14.39
CA LEU A 430 25.28 16.33 13.85
C LEU A 430 24.72 16.02 12.44
N GLY A 431 24.88 14.79 11.95
CA GLY A 431 24.36 14.34 10.65
C GLY A 431 25.18 14.81 9.44
N ARG A 432 26.37 15.39 9.65
CA ARG A 432 27.24 15.83 8.56
C ARG A 432 28.04 14.66 8.00
N GLU A 433 28.11 14.57 6.68
CA GLU A 433 28.82 13.50 5.99
C GLU A 433 30.33 13.60 6.24
N SER A 434 30.94 12.50 6.66
CA SER A 434 32.30 12.50 7.16
C SER A 434 33.12 11.34 6.60
N ARG A 435 34.36 11.64 6.21
CA ARG A 435 35.34 10.64 5.79
C ARG A 435 36.15 10.23 7.04
N MET A 436 35.69 9.19 7.74
CA MET A 436 36.33 8.52 8.89
C MET A 436 37.20 9.42 9.79
N ILE A 437 36.59 10.02 10.82
CA ILE A 437 37.29 10.79 11.86
C ILE A 437 37.57 9.89 13.06
N TYR A 438 38.81 9.92 13.56
CA TYR A 438 39.25 9.16 14.74
C TYR A 438 38.81 9.83 16.05
N ASN A 439 38.64 9.03 17.11
CA ASN A 439 38.31 9.44 18.48
C ASN A 439 36.98 10.20 18.65
N GLN A 440 36.02 10.00 17.73
CA GLN A 440 34.66 10.54 17.83
C GLN A 440 33.60 9.50 17.44
N PRO A 441 32.36 9.60 17.96
CA PRO A 441 31.27 8.74 17.54
C PRO A 441 30.83 9.04 16.11
N LEU A 442 30.85 8.01 15.27
CA LEU A 442 30.37 8.03 13.90
C LEU A 442 29.17 7.09 13.76
N PHE A 443 28.21 7.50 12.92
CA PHE A 443 27.05 6.71 12.56
C PHE A 443 27.20 6.20 11.13
N PHE A 444 27.17 4.88 10.99
CA PHE A 444 27.24 4.16 9.73
C PHE A 444 25.80 3.80 9.35
N LEU A 445 25.31 4.37 8.26
CA LEU A 445 23.97 4.17 7.72
C LEU A 445 24.04 3.13 6.60
N TYR A 446 23.17 2.13 6.64
CA TYR A 446 23.23 1.01 5.70
C TYR A 446 21.96 0.88 4.86
N SER A 447 22.07 0.13 3.77
CA SER A 447 21.03 -0.06 2.75
C SER A 447 19.77 -0.73 3.27
N ASP A 448 19.85 -1.42 4.40
CA ASP A 448 18.74 -2.06 5.11
C ASP A 448 18.07 -1.13 6.15
N GLY A 449 18.45 0.15 6.19
CA GLY A 449 17.91 1.14 7.13
C GLY A 449 18.51 1.06 8.54
N THR A 450 19.39 0.11 8.82
CA THR A 450 20.05 -0.01 10.13
C THR A 450 21.15 1.05 10.28
N VAL A 451 21.41 1.44 11.53
CA VAL A 451 22.46 2.40 11.89
C VAL A 451 23.42 1.78 12.90
N GLU A 452 24.73 1.81 12.62
CA GLU A 452 25.76 1.38 13.57
C GLU A 452 26.53 2.59 14.11
N LYS A 453 26.61 2.70 15.44
CA LYS A 453 27.45 3.70 16.09
C LYS A 453 28.83 3.09 16.37
N LYS A 454 29.90 3.66 15.81
CA LYS A 454 31.30 3.25 16.08
C LYS A 454 32.12 4.43 16.56
N ILE A 455 33.10 4.15 17.42
CA ILE A 455 34.20 5.06 17.71
C ILE A 455 35.44 4.37 17.17
N ILE A 456 36.07 4.98 16.16
CA ILE A 456 37.32 4.47 15.61
C ILE A 456 38.44 5.16 16.40
N PHE A 457 39.22 4.38 17.15
CA PHE A 457 40.40 4.88 17.84
C PHE A 457 41.59 4.85 16.89
N GLU A 458 42.51 5.80 17.05
CA GLU A 458 43.83 5.76 16.39
C GLU A 458 44.78 4.79 17.12
#